data_AF-A0A7Y9HI28-F1
#
_entry.id   AF-A0A7Y9HI28-F1
#
_cell.length_a   1.000
_cell.length_b   1.000
_cell.length_c   1.000
_cell.angle_alpha   90.00
_cell.angle_beta   90.00
_cell.angle_gamma   90.00
#
_symmetry.space_group_name_H-M   'P 1'
#
loop_
_entity.id
_entity.type
_entity.pdbx_description
1 polymer ?
#
loop_
_entity_poly.entity_id
_entity_poly.type
_entity_poly.pdbx_seq_one_letter_code
_entity_poly.pdbx_strand_id
1 'polypeptide(L)'
;MPERIAMAAGLPPISFVAHQMRTGGMGGARDDFEEMIIELANATMPGVRTIAANPGDWGIDAFAGDLGGSITVWQSKYFHPVTAATHQRTIRESFQSVIKQAAEHGHTVKMWILCIPSSMDGPTTNWWDKWKKTQERDHNLVIDLWDATQLTVRLRTPEADHVRRAYYEPFTAAPPDIAEARTVLEVDEDKAASFDSALFVRQMREAGHLELDGAKRQFFNADLVAREIAHKGVPSEVNALVSTDATLHGVWETRFNECCADDNLRKLHSLVWADVRTEHPQLPKQLRLEVAHAWGLVHRLVDNRKAGWVKHWRTVAATHRETDPHSQQPPHEPPTDDEESPWTPTAR
;
A
#
# COMPACT_ATOMS: atom_id res chain seq x y z
N MET A 1 -13.44 -30.08 14.26
CA MET A 1 -13.44 -29.40 12.96
C MET A 1 -12.00 -29.39 12.47
N PRO A 2 -11.63 -30.13 11.43
CA PRO A 2 -10.24 -30.11 10.97
C PRO A 2 -9.95 -28.78 10.27
N GLU A 3 -8.82 -28.18 10.64
CA GLU A 3 -8.25 -26.99 10.03
C GLU A 3 -8.13 -27.16 8.52
N ARG A 4 -8.70 -26.20 7.77
CA ARG A 4 -8.40 -26.05 6.35
C ARG A 4 -6.97 -25.53 6.24
N ILE A 5 -6.05 -26.42 5.90
CA ILE A 5 -4.73 -26.08 5.35
C ILE A 5 -4.99 -25.22 4.10
N ALA A 6 -4.68 -23.93 4.18
CA ALA A 6 -4.65 -23.06 3.02
C ALA A 6 -3.48 -23.52 2.15
N MET A 7 -3.77 -24.30 1.11
CA MET A 7 -2.81 -24.57 0.06
C MET A 7 -2.46 -23.24 -0.62
N ALA A 8 -1.16 -22.91 -0.69
CA ALA A 8 -0.67 -21.82 -1.51
C ALA A 8 -1.17 -22.03 -2.95
N ALA A 9 -2.13 -21.21 -3.38
CA ALA A 9 -2.65 -21.26 -4.73
C ALA A 9 -1.52 -20.84 -5.68
N GLY A 10 -1.36 -21.56 -6.79
CA GLY A 10 -0.49 -21.14 -7.89
C GLY A 10 -0.89 -19.76 -8.43
N LEU A 11 -0.06 -19.19 -9.32
CA LEU A 11 -0.30 -17.88 -9.93
C LEU A 11 -1.78 -17.74 -10.38
N PRO A 12 -2.46 -16.64 -9.99
CA PRO A 12 -3.86 -16.46 -10.32
C PRO A 12 -4.08 -16.52 -11.84
N PRO A 13 -5.23 -17.04 -12.30
CA PRO A 13 -5.52 -17.11 -13.73
C PRO A 13 -5.57 -15.70 -14.32
N ILE A 14 -4.90 -15.50 -15.45
CA ILE A 14 -4.94 -14.25 -16.21
C ILE A 14 -6.26 -14.23 -16.98
N SER A 15 -7.10 -13.25 -16.67
CA SER A 15 -8.35 -12.99 -17.39
C SER A 15 -8.32 -11.59 -17.96
N PHE A 16 -8.28 -11.47 -19.28
CA PHE A 16 -8.27 -10.17 -19.94
C PHE A 16 -9.58 -9.39 -19.75
N VAL A 17 -10.68 -10.05 -19.33
CA VAL A 17 -11.91 -9.37 -18.87
C VAL A 17 -11.63 -8.35 -17.75
N ALA A 18 -10.54 -8.53 -16.99
CA ALA A 18 -10.13 -7.64 -15.92
C ALA A 18 -10.04 -6.16 -16.36
N HIS A 19 -9.57 -5.88 -17.59
CA HIS A 19 -9.48 -4.51 -18.12
C HIS A 19 -10.85 -3.83 -18.20
N GLN A 20 -11.88 -4.57 -18.65
CA GLN A 20 -13.25 -4.05 -18.71
C GLN A 20 -13.87 -3.90 -17.32
N MET A 21 -13.58 -4.81 -16.40
CA MET A 21 -14.10 -4.73 -15.02
C MET A 21 -13.48 -3.55 -14.26
N ARG A 22 -12.18 -3.33 -14.43
CA ARG A 22 -11.43 -2.27 -13.74
C ARG A 22 -11.83 -0.87 -14.20
N THR A 23 -12.04 -0.69 -15.50
CA THR A 23 -12.30 0.64 -16.08
C THR A 23 -13.78 0.96 -16.25
N GLY A 24 -14.68 0.00 -15.99
CA GLY A 24 -16.13 0.19 -16.05
C GLY A 24 -16.71 0.29 -17.47
N GLY A 25 -15.92 0.03 -18.53
CA GLY A 25 -16.40 0.12 -19.90
C GLY A 25 -15.39 -0.28 -20.97
N MET A 26 -15.87 -0.41 -22.21
CA MET A 26 -15.05 -0.84 -23.36
C MET A 26 -14.02 0.22 -23.82
N GLY A 27 -14.31 1.50 -23.60
CA GLY A 27 -13.38 2.59 -23.90
C GLY A 27 -12.14 2.50 -23.00
N GLY A 28 -12.34 2.57 -21.68
CA GLY A 28 -11.24 2.44 -20.73
C GLY A 28 -10.51 1.09 -20.83
N ALA A 29 -11.19 -0.01 -21.17
CA ALA A 29 -10.54 -1.30 -21.37
C ALA A 29 -9.51 -1.30 -22.50
N ARG A 30 -9.69 -0.45 -23.53
CA ARG A 30 -8.74 -0.31 -24.64
C ARG A 30 -7.47 0.39 -24.17
N ASP A 31 -7.64 1.54 -23.53
CA ASP A 31 -6.54 2.36 -23.01
C ASP A 31 -5.72 1.56 -21.98
N ASP A 32 -6.41 0.91 -21.05
CA ASP A 32 -5.81 0.09 -19.99
C ASP A 32 -5.15 -1.19 -20.52
N PHE A 33 -5.61 -1.75 -21.64
CA PHE A 33 -4.93 -2.85 -22.30
C PHE A 33 -3.72 -2.38 -23.11
N GLU A 34 -3.80 -1.21 -23.76
CA GLU A 34 -2.67 -0.60 -24.46
C GLU A 34 -1.49 -0.33 -23.51
N GLU A 35 -1.76 0.28 -22.35
CA GLU A 35 -0.74 0.55 -21.34
C GLU A 35 -0.05 -0.74 -20.87
N MET A 36 -0.83 -1.79 -20.64
CA MET A 36 -0.29 -3.13 -20.30
C MET A 36 0.64 -3.67 -21.39
N ILE A 37 0.28 -3.55 -22.67
CA ILE A 37 1.12 -4.02 -23.78
C ILE A 37 2.42 -3.22 -23.88
N ILE A 38 2.39 -1.91 -23.62
CA ILE A 38 3.60 -1.07 -23.57
C ILE A 38 4.55 -1.57 -22.48
N GLU A 39 4.04 -1.74 -21.26
CA GLU A 39 4.82 -2.26 -20.15
C GLU A 39 5.35 -3.68 -20.42
N LEU A 40 4.51 -4.56 -20.96
CA LEU A 40 4.89 -5.94 -21.27
C LEU A 40 5.98 -6.01 -22.35
N ALA A 41 5.89 -5.20 -23.40
CA ALA A 41 6.91 -5.13 -24.43
C ALA A 41 8.25 -4.62 -23.88
N ASN A 42 8.22 -3.57 -23.06
CA ASN A 42 9.41 -3.03 -22.39
C ASN A 42 10.05 -4.05 -21.46
N ALA A 43 9.24 -4.82 -20.73
CA ALA A 43 9.70 -5.87 -19.83
C ALA A 43 10.36 -7.04 -20.58
N THR A 44 9.77 -7.45 -21.71
CA THR A 44 10.15 -8.71 -22.40
C THR A 44 11.11 -8.54 -23.57
N MET A 45 11.39 -7.30 -24.01
CA MET A 45 12.36 -7.02 -25.06
C MET A 45 13.44 -6.02 -24.62
N PRO A 46 14.50 -6.51 -23.95
CA PRO A 46 15.65 -5.71 -23.56
C PRO A 46 16.31 -5.02 -24.76
N GLY A 47 16.69 -3.76 -24.61
CA GLY A 47 17.37 -2.98 -25.65
C GLY A 47 16.43 -2.23 -26.59
N VAL A 48 15.12 -2.43 -26.47
CA VAL A 48 14.13 -1.59 -27.14
C VAL A 48 14.01 -0.26 -26.40
N ARG A 49 14.32 0.84 -27.08
CA ARG A 49 13.97 2.18 -26.61
C ARG A 49 12.55 2.50 -27.06
N THR A 50 11.62 2.65 -26.11
CA THR A 50 10.26 3.11 -26.40
C THR A 50 10.33 4.53 -26.96
N ILE A 51 9.78 4.72 -28.15
CA ILE A 51 9.60 6.03 -28.75
C ILE A 51 8.19 6.47 -28.37
N ALA A 52 8.07 7.51 -27.54
CA ALA A 52 6.78 8.13 -27.28
C ALA A 52 6.21 8.60 -28.63
N ALA A 53 5.06 8.04 -29.03
CA ALA A 53 4.38 8.48 -30.23
C ALA A 53 3.91 9.92 -30.02
N ASN A 54 4.20 10.84 -30.96
CA ASN A 54 3.34 12.02 -31.03
C ASN A 54 1.98 11.56 -31.54
N PRO A 55 0.86 12.11 -31.02
CA PRO A 55 -0.46 11.79 -31.51
C PRO A 55 -0.53 11.95 -33.04
N GLY A 56 -0.66 10.82 -33.77
CA GLY A 56 -0.72 10.80 -35.23
C GLY A 56 0.44 10.10 -35.95
N ASP A 57 1.54 9.75 -35.26
CA ASP A 57 2.74 9.21 -35.91
C ASP A 57 2.66 7.71 -36.20
N TRP A 58 1.99 6.91 -35.35
CA TRP A 58 2.00 5.43 -35.46
C TRP A 58 0.62 4.78 -35.49
N GLY A 59 -0.45 5.59 -35.36
CA GLY A 59 -1.83 5.14 -35.19
C GLY A 59 -2.27 5.21 -33.72
N ILE A 60 -3.58 5.08 -33.48
CA ILE A 60 -4.21 5.38 -32.18
C ILE A 60 -3.91 4.34 -31.08
N ASP A 61 -3.28 3.21 -31.38
CA ASP A 61 -3.01 2.17 -30.36
C ASP A 61 -1.66 1.48 -30.61
N ALA A 62 -0.67 2.22 -31.12
CA ALA A 62 0.61 1.67 -31.53
C ALA A 62 1.78 2.47 -30.97
N PHE A 63 2.80 1.74 -30.53
CA PHE A 63 4.08 2.31 -30.14
C PHE A 63 5.22 1.61 -30.86
N ALA A 64 6.31 2.37 -31.02
CA ALA A 64 7.50 1.96 -31.74
C ALA A 64 8.67 1.78 -30.77
N GLY A 65 9.46 0.76 -31.06
CA GLY A 65 10.70 0.46 -30.37
C GLY A 65 11.85 0.47 -31.36
N ASP A 66 12.93 1.18 -31.04
CA ASP A 66 14.17 1.13 -31.82
C ASP A 66 15.13 0.10 -31.23
N LEU A 67 15.51 -0.89 -32.06
CA LEU A 67 16.58 -1.84 -31.77
C LEU A 67 17.68 -1.69 -32.83
N GLY A 68 18.60 -0.75 -32.59
CA GLY A 68 19.78 -0.57 -33.44
C GLY A 68 19.47 -0.10 -34.87
N GLY A 69 18.46 0.74 -35.05
CA GLY A 69 18.00 1.27 -36.34
C GLY A 69 16.87 0.47 -36.99
N SER A 70 16.39 -0.60 -36.34
CA SER A 70 15.26 -1.40 -36.80
C SER A 70 14.04 -1.11 -35.94
N ILE A 71 12.94 -0.66 -36.57
CA ILE A 71 11.71 -0.34 -35.84
C ILE A 71 10.85 -1.59 -35.70
N THR A 72 10.50 -1.92 -34.45
CA THR A 72 9.42 -2.84 -34.11
C THR A 72 8.21 -2.03 -33.69
N VAL A 73 7.04 -2.36 -34.21
CA VAL A 73 5.78 -1.71 -33.85
C VAL A 73 4.87 -2.72 -33.18
N TRP A 74 4.36 -2.39 -32.00
CA TRP A 74 3.30 -3.14 -31.33
C TRP A 74 1.99 -2.40 -31.55
N GLN A 75 0.95 -3.12 -31.98
CA GLN A 75 -0.39 -2.60 -32.17
C GLN A 75 -1.33 -3.32 -31.19
N SER A 76 -1.87 -2.57 -30.23
CA SER A 76 -2.91 -3.03 -29.32
C SER A 76 -4.28 -3.00 -30.00
N LYS A 77 -5.06 -4.09 -29.90
CA LYS A 77 -6.49 -4.09 -30.24
C LYS A 77 -7.29 -4.91 -29.24
N TYR A 78 -8.14 -4.26 -28.48
CA TYR A 78 -9.00 -4.94 -27.50
C TYR A 78 -10.24 -5.60 -28.16
N PHE A 79 -10.02 -6.75 -28.81
CA PHE A 79 -11.07 -7.61 -29.34
C PHE A 79 -11.41 -8.69 -28.31
N HIS A 80 -12.53 -8.57 -27.62
CA HIS A 80 -12.94 -9.52 -26.58
C HIS A 80 -14.44 -9.84 -26.73
N PRO A 81 -14.89 -11.11 -26.56
CA PRO A 81 -14.14 -12.30 -26.11
C PRO A 81 -13.44 -13.10 -27.22
N VAL A 82 -13.75 -12.85 -28.50
CA VAL A 82 -13.20 -13.60 -29.64
C VAL A 82 -12.87 -12.65 -30.79
N THR A 83 -11.78 -12.93 -31.51
CA THR A 83 -11.44 -12.22 -32.75
C THR A 83 -12.02 -12.95 -33.95
N ALA A 84 -12.98 -12.32 -34.64
CA ALA A 84 -13.74 -12.91 -35.74
C ALA A 84 -13.59 -12.11 -37.06
N ALA A 85 -14.25 -12.59 -38.12
CA ALA A 85 -14.19 -12.01 -39.46
C ALA A 85 -14.52 -10.51 -39.53
N THR A 86 -15.38 -10.02 -38.63
CA THR A 86 -15.75 -8.60 -38.51
C THR A 86 -14.56 -7.70 -38.19
N HIS A 87 -13.51 -8.21 -37.54
CA HIS A 87 -12.32 -7.44 -37.16
C HIS A 87 -11.24 -7.39 -38.25
N GLN A 88 -11.34 -8.22 -39.30
CA GLN A 88 -10.33 -8.32 -40.36
C GLN A 88 -10.11 -6.99 -41.09
N ARG A 89 -11.15 -6.18 -41.23
CA ARG A 89 -11.05 -4.84 -41.81
C ARG A 89 -10.19 -3.93 -40.93
N THR A 90 -10.51 -3.85 -39.65
CA THR A 90 -9.78 -3.03 -38.66
C THR A 90 -8.30 -3.43 -38.58
N ILE A 91 -7.99 -4.73 -38.61
CA ILE A 91 -6.61 -5.23 -38.61
C ILE A 91 -5.85 -4.73 -39.85
N ARG A 92 -6.43 -4.86 -41.05
CA ARG A 92 -5.82 -4.38 -42.30
C ARG A 92 -5.59 -2.88 -42.29
N GLU A 93 -6.59 -2.11 -41.87
CA GLU A 93 -6.50 -0.65 -41.80
C GLU A 93 -5.41 -0.21 -40.81
N SER A 94 -5.26 -0.90 -39.68
CA SER A 94 -4.22 -0.61 -38.68
C SER A 94 -2.82 -0.87 -39.24
N PHE A 95 -2.62 -2.04 -39.86
CA PHE A 95 -1.34 -2.37 -40.51
C PHE A 95 -0.98 -1.36 -41.61
N GLN A 96 -1.94 -1.03 -42.48
CA GLN A 96 -1.71 -0.07 -43.57
C GLN A 96 -1.36 1.33 -43.05
N SER A 97 -1.98 1.76 -41.95
CA SER A 97 -1.64 3.03 -41.29
C SER A 97 -0.18 3.06 -40.86
N VAL A 98 0.28 2.01 -40.17
CA VAL A 98 1.66 1.90 -39.70
C VAL A 98 2.66 1.96 -40.86
N ILE A 99 2.41 1.19 -41.93
CA ILE A 99 3.31 1.16 -43.09
C ILE A 99 3.34 2.52 -43.79
N LYS A 100 2.17 3.16 -43.95
CA LYS A 100 2.07 4.48 -44.58
C LYS A 100 2.85 5.53 -43.78
N GLN A 101 2.63 5.59 -42.46
CA GLN A 101 3.31 6.54 -41.59
C GLN A 101 4.82 6.30 -41.55
N ALA A 102 5.24 5.04 -41.44
CA ALA A 102 6.66 4.70 -41.47
C ALA A 102 7.32 5.21 -42.77
N ALA A 103 6.67 5.04 -43.92
CA ALA A 103 7.16 5.55 -45.19
C ALA A 103 7.19 7.09 -45.23
N GLU A 104 6.14 7.77 -44.75
CA GLU A 104 6.05 9.24 -44.68
C GLU A 104 7.15 9.86 -43.81
N HIS A 105 7.55 9.17 -42.75
CA HIS A 105 8.59 9.63 -41.81
C HIS A 105 9.99 9.05 -42.10
N GLY A 106 10.18 8.33 -43.22
CA GLY A 106 11.49 7.80 -43.63
C GLY A 106 12.00 6.64 -42.77
N HIS A 107 11.08 5.95 -42.09
CA HIS A 107 11.36 4.82 -41.22
C HIS A 107 11.11 3.47 -41.92
N THR A 108 11.87 2.45 -41.53
CA THR A 108 11.64 1.07 -41.99
C THR A 108 11.18 0.21 -40.82
N VAL A 109 9.94 -0.28 -40.90
CA VAL A 109 9.43 -1.27 -39.94
C VAL A 109 9.98 -2.64 -40.29
N LYS A 110 10.67 -3.27 -39.34
CA LYS A 110 11.20 -4.64 -39.48
C LYS A 110 10.30 -5.68 -38.85
N MET A 111 9.52 -5.28 -37.85
CA MET A 111 8.60 -6.17 -37.17
C MET A 111 7.32 -5.42 -36.79
N TRP A 112 6.17 -6.04 -37.01
CA TRP A 112 4.87 -5.54 -36.57
C TRP A 112 4.16 -6.64 -35.76
N ILE A 113 3.72 -6.31 -34.56
CA ILE A 113 3.18 -7.26 -33.60
C ILE A 113 1.75 -6.84 -33.27
N LEU A 114 0.77 -7.66 -33.65
CA LEU A 114 -0.62 -7.46 -33.24
C LEU A 114 -0.84 -8.08 -31.86
N CYS A 115 -1.32 -7.28 -30.91
CA CYS A 115 -1.65 -7.73 -29.56
C CYS A 115 -3.17 -7.73 -29.36
N ILE A 116 -3.75 -8.90 -29.08
CA ILE A 116 -5.20 -9.08 -28.87
C ILE A 116 -5.48 -9.93 -27.62
N PRO A 117 -6.46 -9.55 -26.77
CA PRO A 117 -6.77 -10.26 -25.52
C PRO A 117 -7.64 -11.52 -25.71
N SER A 118 -7.78 -11.99 -26.96
CA SER A 118 -8.60 -13.15 -27.32
C SER A 118 -7.89 -14.01 -28.35
N SER A 119 -8.44 -15.20 -28.60
CA SER A 119 -8.04 -16.04 -29.72
C SER A 119 -8.91 -15.79 -30.94
N MET A 120 -8.37 -16.12 -32.12
CA MET A 120 -9.10 -16.12 -33.38
C MET A 120 -9.93 -17.41 -33.54
N ASP A 121 -11.10 -17.31 -34.19
CA ASP A 121 -11.82 -18.51 -34.62
C ASP A 121 -11.09 -19.21 -35.80
N GLY A 122 -11.44 -20.47 -36.08
CA GLY A 122 -10.77 -21.26 -37.14
C GLY A 122 -10.72 -20.57 -38.52
N PRO A 123 -11.83 -20.00 -39.03
CA PRO A 123 -11.84 -19.23 -40.26
C PRO A 123 -10.92 -18.00 -40.22
N THR A 124 -10.90 -17.26 -39.10
CA THR A 124 -10.09 -16.05 -38.93
C THR A 124 -8.61 -16.38 -38.81
N THR A 125 -8.24 -17.49 -38.15
CA THR A 125 -6.86 -17.99 -38.12
C THR A 125 -6.35 -18.32 -39.52
N ASN A 126 -7.12 -19.05 -40.33
CA ASN A 126 -6.74 -19.37 -41.72
C ASN A 126 -6.59 -18.11 -42.59
N TRP A 127 -7.46 -17.12 -42.39
CA TRP A 127 -7.33 -15.82 -43.04
C TRP A 127 -6.05 -15.10 -42.58
N TRP A 128 -5.80 -15.04 -41.27
CA TRP A 128 -4.63 -14.38 -40.69
C TRP A 128 -3.33 -14.96 -41.25
N ASP A 129 -3.18 -16.29 -41.27
CA ASP A 129 -1.97 -16.94 -41.77
C ASP A 129 -1.68 -16.62 -43.24
N LYS A 130 -2.71 -16.58 -44.09
CA LYS A 130 -2.58 -16.22 -45.51
C LYS A 130 -2.27 -14.74 -45.70
N TRP A 131 -2.98 -13.89 -44.96
CA TRP A 131 -2.79 -12.44 -44.99
C TRP A 131 -1.39 -12.07 -44.51
N LYS A 132 -0.97 -12.58 -43.35
CA LYS A 132 0.37 -12.44 -42.76
C LYS A 132 1.46 -12.77 -43.78
N LYS A 133 1.44 -13.98 -44.36
CA LYS A 133 2.46 -14.41 -45.34
C LYS A 133 2.56 -13.48 -46.55
N THR A 134 1.42 -12.96 -46.98
CA THR A 134 1.36 -12.02 -48.11
C THR A 134 2.00 -10.68 -47.72
N GLN A 135 1.63 -10.11 -46.58
CA GLN A 135 2.16 -8.83 -46.11
C GLN A 135 3.66 -8.91 -45.76
N GLU A 136 4.12 -9.98 -45.12
CA GLU A 136 5.55 -10.20 -44.81
C GLU A 136 6.40 -10.21 -46.09
N ARG A 137 5.92 -10.87 -47.14
CA ARG A 137 6.58 -10.90 -48.45
C ARG A 137 6.55 -9.52 -49.12
N ASP A 138 5.38 -8.88 -49.15
CA ASP A 138 5.18 -7.64 -49.91
C ASP A 138 5.89 -6.44 -49.27
N HIS A 139 6.07 -6.44 -47.94
CA HIS A 139 6.70 -5.36 -47.19
C HIS A 139 8.08 -5.70 -46.61
N ASN A 140 8.57 -6.94 -46.77
CA ASN A 140 9.85 -7.41 -46.25
C ASN A 140 10.04 -7.14 -44.73
N LEU A 141 9.03 -7.52 -43.95
CA LEU A 141 9.00 -7.39 -42.49
C LEU A 141 8.46 -8.68 -41.85
N VAL A 142 8.63 -8.81 -40.53
CA VAL A 142 8.05 -9.92 -39.75
C VAL A 142 6.73 -9.46 -39.11
N ILE A 143 5.68 -10.28 -39.22
CA ILE A 143 4.42 -10.05 -38.53
C ILE A 143 4.27 -11.09 -37.42
N ASP A 144 4.08 -10.66 -36.18
CA ASP A 144 3.80 -11.57 -35.06
C ASP A 144 2.38 -11.32 -34.49
N LEU A 145 1.86 -12.36 -33.82
CA LEU A 145 0.56 -12.32 -33.15
C LEU A 145 0.74 -12.67 -31.68
N TRP A 146 0.41 -11.72 -30.81
CA TRP A 146 0.28 -11.93 -29.38
C TRP A 146 -1.20 -12.03 -29.06
N ASP A 147 -1.75 -13.23 -29.27
CA ASP A 147 -3.11 -13.57 -28.86
C ASP A 147 -3.19 -13.86 -27.35
N ALA A 148 -4.38 -14.16 -26.83
CA ALA A 148 -4.57 -14.45 -25.41
C ALA A 148 -3.58 -15.49 -24.85
N THR A 149 -3.25 -16.53 -25.63
CA THR A 149 -2.31 -17.58 -25.23
C THR A 149 -0.90 -17.02 -25.14
N GLN A 150 -0.46 -16.33 -26.19
CA GLN A 150 0.88 -15.76 -26.30
C GLN A 150 1.14 -14.64 -25.28
N LEU A 151 0.12 -13.82 -24.98
CA LEU A 151 0.15 -12.82 -23.92
C LEU A 151 0.24 -13.47 -22.55
N THR A 152 -0.56 -14.52 -22.30
CA THR A 152 -0.52 -15.27 -21.03
C THR A 152 0.86 -15.87 -20.76
N VAL A 153 1.50 -16.44 -21.79
CA VAL A 153 2.85 -16.98 -21.66
C VAL A 153 3.86 -15.88 -21.34
N ARG A 154 3.79 -14.74 -22.03
CA ARG A 154 4.68 -13.59 -21.80
C ARG A 154 4.51 -12.97 -20.42
N LEU A 155 3.28 -12.79 -19.97
CA LEU A 155 2.97 -12.28 -18.63
C LEU A 155 3.45 -13.23 -17.51
N ARG A 156 3.74 -14.49 -17.82
CA ARG A 156 4.27 -15.46 -16.85
C ARG A 156 5.80 -15.52 -16.81
N THR A 157 6.50 -14.78 -17.66
CA THR A 157 7.96 -14.75 -17.58
C THR A 157 8.43 -13.92 -16.38
N PRO A 158 9.60 -14.21 -15.80
CA PRO A 158 10.13 -13.45 -14.67
C PRO A 158 10.26 -11.95 -14.95
N GLU A 159 10.61 -11.57 -16.17
CA GLU A 159 10.81 -10.18 -16.57
C GLU A 159 9.48 -9.40 -16.56
N ALA A 160 8.38 -10.07 -16.91
CA ALA A 160 7.04 -9.49 -16.97
C ALA A 160 6.27 -9.60 -15.65
N ASP A 161 6.87 -10.12 -14.57
CA ASP A 161 6.15 -10.36 -13.32
C ASP A 161 5.53 -9.08 -12.78
N HIS A 162 6.26 -7.96 -12.78
CA HIS A 162 5.74 -6.67 -12.34
C HIS A 162 4.48 -6.23 -13.10
N VAL A 163 4.44 -6.43 -14.43
CA VAL A 163 3.28 -6.12 -15.28
C VAL A 163 2.13 -7.05 -14.93
N ARG A 164 2.37 -8.37 -14.84
CA ARG A 164 1.33 -9.33 -14.46
C ARG A 164 0.68 -8.97 -13.12
N ARG A 165 1.49 -8.55 -12.15
CA ARG A 165 1.03 -8.13 -10.82
C ARG A 165 0.20 -6.85 -10.87
N ALA A 166 0.64 -5.83 -11.61
CA ALA A 166 -0.08 -4.58 -11.74
C ALA A 166 -1.46 -4.73 -12.43
N TYR A 167 -1.60 -5.70 -13.34
CA TYR A 167 -2.79 -5.84 -14.17
C TYR A 167 -3.74 -6.99 -13.80
N TYR A 168 -3.23 -8.09 -13.24
CA TYR A 168 -4.03 -9.31 -13.03
C TYR A 168 -3.93 -9.91 -11.63
N GLU A 169 -3.03 -9.42 -10.78
CA GLU A 169 -3.23 -9.70 -9.36
C GLU A 169 -4.39 -8.84 -8.87
N PRO A 170 -5.34 -9.43 -8.13
CA PRO A 170 -6.30 -8.62 -7.40
C PRO A 170 -5.50 -7.55 -6.65
N PHE A 171 -5.96 -6.30 -6.68
CA PHE A 171 -5.64 -5.34 -5.64
C PHE A 171 -6.27 -5.88 -4.35
N THR A 172 -5.75 -6.98 -3.83
CA THR A 172 -5.84 -7.23 -2.40
C THR A 172 -5.09 -6.06 -1.82
N ALA A 173 -5.83 -5.10 -1.25
CA ALA A 173 -5.36 -4.47 -0.02
C ALA A 173 -4.68 -5.60 0.73
N ALA A 174 -3.35 -5.48 0.91
CA ALA A 174 -2.49 -6.58 1.36
C ALA A 174 -3.30 -7.45 2.30
N PRO A 175 -3.49 -8.77 2.00
CA PRO A 175 -4.36 -9.63 2.81
C PRO A 175 -4.07 -9.25 4.24
N PRO A 176 -5.10 -8.82 5.03
CA PRO A 176 -4.88 -8.09 6.28
C PRO A 176 -3.75 -8.85 6.92
N ASP A 177 -2.61 -8.18 6.98
CA ASP A 177 -1.33 -8.79 7.28
C ASP A 177 -1.70 -9.79 8.40
N ILE A 178 -1.29 -11.07 8.30
CA ILE A 178 -1.24 -11.84 9.55
C ILE A 178 -0.12 -11.13 10.29
N ALA A 179 -0.49 -9.99 10.83
CA ALA A 179 0.39 -8.87 10.95
C ALA A 179 1.05 -9.25 12.21
N GLU A 180 2.25 -9.83 12.06
CA GLU A 180 2.99 -10.37 13.18
C GLU A 180 2.87 -9.31 14.26
N ALA A 181 2.25 -9.73 15.36
CA ALA A 181 1.93 -8.80 16.41
C ALA A 181 3.23 -8.11 16.81
N ARG A 182 3.16 -6.81 17.11
CA ARG A 182 4.37 -6.04 17.42
C ARG A 182 5.17 -6.77 18.47
N THR A 183 6.45 -6.98 18.20
CA THR A 183 7.33 -7.69 19.12
C THR A 183 7.39 -6.94 20.44
N VAL A 184 7.14 -7.64 21.54
CA VAL A 184 7.36 -7.10 22.88
C VAL A 184 8.86 -7.16 23.14
N LEU A 185 9.47 -5.99 23.26
CA LEU A 185 10.89 -5.85 23.57
C LEU A 185 11.11 -5.92 25.08
N GLU A 186 12.22 -6.55 25.48
CA GLU A 186 12.72 -6.45 26.84
C GLU A 186 13.29 -5.05 27.09
N VAL A 187 13.24 -4.61 28.35
CA VAL A 187 13.80 -3.34 28.79
C VAL A 187 15.05 -3.64 29.59
N ASP A 188 16.18 -3.05 29.18
CA ASP A 188 17.43 -3.15 29.94
C ASP A 188 17.32 -2.44 31.30
N GLU A 189 18.23 -2.79 32.23
CA GLU A 189 18.17 -2.31 33.62
C GLU A 189 18.27 -0.78 33.71
N ASP A 190 19.14 -0.15 32.92
CA ASP A 190 19.32 1.31 32.91
C ASP A 190 18.05 2.02 32.44
N LYS A 191 17.43 1.51 31.38
CA LYS A 191 16.17 2.03 30.85
C LYS A 191 15.02 1.79 31.83
N ALA A 192 14.97 0.63 32.49
CA ALA A 192 13.98 0.33 33.51
C ALA A 192 14.12 1.26 34.73
N ALA A 193 15.35 1.56 35.14
CA ALA A 193 15.63 2.53 36.20
C ALA A 193 15.20 3.95 35.82
N SER A 194 15.34 4.33 34.55
CA SER A 194 14.87 5.64 34.07
C SER A 194 13.36 5.88 34.24
N PHE A 195 12.57 4.80 34.33
CA PHE A 195 11.12 4.89 34.57
C PHE A 195 10.75 5.00 36.05
N ASP A 196 11.69 4.91 37.00
CA ASP A 196 11.37 5.03 38.43
C ASP A 196 10.80 6.39 38.83
N SER A 197 11.09 7.42 38.04
CA SER A 197 10.54 8.76 38.17
C SER A 197 9.23 8.97 37.39
N ALA A 198 8.78 8.01 36.58
CA ALA A 198 7.56 8.15 35.78
C ALA A 198 6.31 8.27 36.68
N LEU A 199 5.32 9.04 36.22
CA LEU A 199 4.14 9.32 37.03
C LEU A 199 3.32 8.05 37.28
N PHE A 200 3.22 7.15 36.29
CA PHE A 200 2.51 5.88 36.47
C PHE A 200 3.18 5.01 37.54
N VAL A 201 4.53 4.96 37.60
CA VAL A 201 5.29 4.22 38.63
C VAL A 201 5.04 4.82 40.01
N ARG A 202 5.11 6.15 40.13
CA ARG A 202 4.81 6.84 41.39
C ARG A 202 3.40 6.52 41.88
N GLN A 203 2.39 6.59 41.01
CA GLN A 203 1.02 6.28 41.38
C GLN A 203 0.81 4.80 41.73
N MET A 204 1.50 3.87 41.08
CA MET A 204 1.43 2.45 41.42
C MET A 204 2.04 2.17 42.81
N ARG A 205 3.16 2.83 43.16
CA ARG A 205 3.72 2.74 44.52
C ARG A 205 2.76 3.28 45.57
N GLU A 206 2.13 4.43 45.29
CA GLU A 206 1.09 5.01 46.16
C GLU A 206 -0.13 4.07 46.33
N ALA A 207 -0.48 3.34 45.28
CA ALA A 207 -1.52 2.30 45.32
C ALA A 207 -1.08 1.00 46.03
N GLY A 208 0.17 0.91 46.48
CA GLY A 208 0.70 -0.21 47.26
C GLY A 208 1.35 -1.33 46.43
N HIS A 209 1.66 -1.10 45.14
CA HIS A 209 2.38 -2.06 44.31
C HIS A 209 3.89 -1.99 44.58
N LEU A 210 4.51 -3.16 44.75
CA LEU A 210 5.94 -3.30 45.05
C LEU A 210 6.77 -3.63 43.81
N GLU A 211 6.36 -4.67 43.07
CA GLU A 211 7.04 -5.16 41.87
C GLU A 211 6.50 -4.48 40.62
N LEU A 212 7.35 -3.72 39.91
CA LEU A 212 6.94 -2.83 38.82
C LEU A 212 7.65 -3.05 37.48
N ASP A 213 8.57 -4.00 37.38
CA ASP A 213 9.33 -4.25 36.14
C ASP A 213 8.42 -4.62 34.97
N GLY A 214 7.40 -5.43 35.23
CA GLY A 214 6.38 -5.76 34.23
C GLY A 214 5.62 -4.51 33.74
N ALA A 215 5.29 -3.58 34.65
CA ALA A 215 4.59 -2.34 34.31
C ALA A 215 5.50 -1.38 33.51
N LYS A 216 6.78 -1.28 33.88
CA LYS A 216 7.80 -0.52 33.14
C LYS A 216 7.98 -1.06 31.71
N ARG A 217 8.06 -2.38 31.55
CA ARG A 217 8.14 -3.03 30.23
C ARG A 217 6.89 -2.78 29.38
N GLN A 218 5.71 -2.88 29.96
CA GLN A 218 4.45 -2.58 29.28
C GLN A 218 4.42 -1.12 28.80
N PHE A 219 4.74 -0.18 29.68
CA PHE A 219 4.80 1.24 29.36
C PHE A 219 5.79 1.54 28.24
N PHE A 220 7.01 1.01 28.32
CA PHE A 220 8.05 1.18 27.29
C PHE A 220 7.57 0.73 25.90
N ASN A 221 7.02 -0.47 25.81
CA ASN A 221 6.54 -1.02 24.55
C ASN A 221 5.38 -0.21 23.98
N ALA A 222 4.44 0.22 24.81
CA ALA A 222 3.34 1.08 24.36
C ALA A 222 3.83 2.47 23.92
N ASP A 223 4.83 3.03 24.60
CA ASP A 223 5.38 4.34 24.26
C ASP A 223 6.15 4.30 22.94
N LEU A 224 6.88 3.22 22.68
CA LEU A 224 7.53 2.97 21.40
C LEU A 224 6.51 2.92 20.26
N VAL A 225 5.41 2.18 20.43
CA VAL A 225 4.33 2.11 19.44
C VAL A 225 3.74 3.47 19.14
N ALA A 226 3.44 4.26 20.17
CA ALA A 226 2.85 5.56 19.98
C ALA A 226 3.80 6.58 19.32
N ARG A 227 5.09 6.55 19.65
CA ARG A 227 6.11 7.38 18.98
C ARG A 227 6.26 6.99 17.52
N GLU A 228 6.27 5.70 17.21
CA GLU A 228 6.35 5.22 15.83
C GLU A 228 5.14 5.69 15.01
N ILE A 229 3.92 5.54 15.53
CA ILE A 229 2.69 5.99 14.88
C ILE A 229 2.72 7.50 14.66
N ALA A 230 3.11 8.27 15.68
CA ALA A 230 3.22 9.72 15.58
C ALA A 230 4.26 10.15 14.52
N HIS A 231 5.40 9.46 14.47
CA HIS A 231 6.46 9.75 13.50
C HIS A 231 6.06 9.39 12.07
N LYS A 232 5.35 8.27 11.86
CA LYS A 232 4.84 7.86 10.55
C LYS A 232 3.73 8.78 10.03
N GLY A 233 2.91 9.32 10.93
CA GLY A 233 1.85 10.26 10.59
C GLY A 233 0.72 9.68 9.72
N VAL A 234 0.60 8.36 9.62
CA VAL A 234 -0.43 7.70 8.82
C VAL A 234 -1.80 7.95 9.46
N PRO A 235 -2.75 8.66 8.80
CA PRO A 235 -3.99 9.09 9.44
C PRO A 235 -4.84 7.95 10.02
N SER A 236 -4.87 6.79 9.36
CA SER A 236 -5.61 5.63 9.84
C SER A 236 -5.03 5.05 11.13
N GLU A 237 -3.69 4.93 11.24
CA GLU A 237 -3.02 4.48 12.46
C GLU A 237 -3.16 5.48 13.61
N VAL A 238 -3.03 6.79 13.31
CA VAL A 238 -3.24 7.85 14.30
C VAL A 238 -4.67 7.82 14.86
N ASN A 239 -5.68 7.76 13.98
CA ASN A 239 -7.08 7.69 14.40
C ASN A 239 -7.38 6.41 15.20
N ALA A 240 -6.76 5.28 14.82
CA ALA A 240 -6.91 4.03 15.56
C ALA A 240 -6.28 4.11 16.96
N LEU A 241 -5.11 4.75 17.11
CA LEU A 241 -4.49 4.95 18.42
C LEU A 241 -5.36 5.85 19.31
N VAL A 242 -5.90 6.94 18.77
CA VAL A 242 -6.83 7.82 19.48
C VAL A 242 -8.08 7.07 19.93
N SER A 243 -8.68 6.26 19.04
CA SER A 243 -9.83 5.41 19.37
C SER A 243 -9.50 4.40 20.47
N THR A 244 -8.32 3.77 20.39
CA THR A 244 -7.84 2.80 21.40
C THR A 244 -7.65 3.47 22.77
N ASP A 245 -7.01 4.64 22.82
CA ASP A 245 -6.84 5.41 24.05
C ASP A 245 -8.19 5.76 24.69
N ALA A 246 -9.18 6.15 23.89
CA ALA A 246 -10.53 6.44 24.37
C ALA A 246 -11.24 5.20 24.93
N THR A 247 -11.18 4.06 24.25
CA THR A 247 -11.74 2.78 24.73
C THR A 247 -11.11 2.37 26.05
N LEU A 248 -9.78 2.37 26.14
CA LEU A 248 -9.06 1.97 27.34
C LEU A 248 -9.27 2.95 28.50
N HIS A 249 -9.43 4.24 28.21
CA HIS A 249 -9.81 5.24 29.21
C HIS A 249 -11.21 4.97 29.77
N GLY A 250 -12.18 4.61 28.92
CA GLY A 250 -13.53 4.23 29.36
C GLY A 250 -13.54 2.98 30.24
N VAL A 251 -12.73 1.96 29.92
CA VAL A 251 -12.54 0.77 30.76
C VAL A 251 -12.01 1.17 32.14
N TRP A 252 -10.96 1.99 32.18
CA TRP A 252 -10.41 2.50 33.43
C TRP A 252 -11.43 3.32 34.22
N GLU A 253 -12.13 4.26 33.58
CA GLU A 253 -13.07 5.18 34.24
C GLU A 253 -14.23 4.41 34.90
N THR A 254 -14.77 3.41 34.19
CA THR A 254 -15.81 2.53 34.72
C THR A 254 -15.35 1.85 36.01
N ARG A 255 -14.19 1.18 35.98
CA ARG A 255 -13.65 0.48 37.15
C ARG A 255 -13.21 1.42 38.27
N PHE A 256 -12.69 2.59 37.92
CA PHE A 256 -12.31 3.61 38.89
C PHE A 256 -13.51 4.08 39.70
N ASN A 257 -14.63 4.37 39.02
CA ASN A 257 -15.86 4.82 39.66
C ASN A 257 -16.49 3.72 40.54
N GLU A 258 -16.55 2.48 40.04
CA GLU A 258 -17.01 1.32 40.82
C GLU A 258 -16.16 1.13 42.08
N CYS A 259 -14.84 1.07 41.94
CA CYS A 259 -13.94 0.90 43.08
C CYS A 259 -13.97 2.07 44.07
N CYS A 260 -14.26 3.30 43.61
CA CYS A 260 -14.45 4.44 44.49
C CYS A 260 -15.76 4.37 45.27
N ALA A 261 -16.83 3.85 44.65
CA ALA A 261 -18.12 3.66 45.31
C ALA A 261 -18.04 2.56 46.39
N ASP A 262 -17.32 1.47 46.09
CA ASP A 262 -17.14 0.32 46.98
C ASP A 262 -15.99 0.49 47.99
N ASP A 263 -15.31 1.65 47.98
CA ASP A 263 -14.10 1.94 48.77
C ASP A 263 -13.01 0.85 48.66
N ASN A 264 -12.85 0.29 47.45
CA ASN A 264 -11.99 -0.86 47.17
C ASN A 264 -10.98 -0.62 46.05
N LEU A 265 -10.37 0.57 46.05
CA LEU A 265 -9.37 0.99 45.06
C LEU A 265 -8.16 0.05 44.93
N ARG A 266 -7.85 -0.76 45.94
CA ARG A 266 -6.79 -1.77 45.87
C ARG A 266 -7.00 -2.81 44.78
N LYS A 267 -8.26 -3.06 44.37
CA LYS A 267 -8.60 -3.99 43.29
C LYS A 267 -8.57 -3.36 41.91
N LEU A 268 -8.54 -2.03 41.81
CA LEU A 268 -8.67 -1.28 40.56
C LEU A 268 -7.73 -1.81 39.46
N HIS A 269 -6.44 -1.91 39.76
CA HIS A 269 -5.44 -2.37 38.79
C HIS A 269 -5.78 -3.76 38.23
N SER A 270 -6.11 -4.71 39.10
CA SER A 270 -6.44 -6.08 38.69
C SER A 270 -7.71 -6.17 37.83
N LEU A 271 -8.72 -5.36 38.14
CA LEU A 271 -9.98 -5.32 37.40
C LEU A 271 -9.79 -4.68 36.02
N VAL A 272 -9.07 -3.54 35.96
CA VAL A 272 -8.72 -2.90 34.69
C VAL A 272 -7.91 -3.86 33.82
N TRP A 273 -6.95 -4.61 34.38
CA TRP A 273 -6.14 -5.55 33.60
C TRP A 273 -6.98 -6.70 33.02
N ALA A 274 -7.94 -7.21 33.78
CA ALA A 274 -8.85 -8.26 33.32
C ALA A 274 -9.74 -7.78 32.18
N ASP A 275 -10.30 -6.57 32.31
CA ASP A 275 -11.16 -5.98 31.28
C ASP A 275 -10.38 -5.60 30.03
N VAL A 276 -9.19 -5.01 30.16
CA VAL A 276 -8.32 -4.69 29.02
C VAL A 276 -7.93 -5.95 28.25
N ARG A 277 -7.67 -7.06 28.94
CA ARG A 277 -7.42 -8.35 28.29
C ARG A 277 -8.66 -8.86 27.53
N THR A 278 -9.84 -8.59 28.06
CA THR A 278 -11.12 -9.00 27.44
C THR A 278 -11.45 -8.13 26.23
N GLU A 279 -11.14 -6.84 26.29
CA GLU A 279 -11.37 -5.86 25.23
C GLU A 279 -10.31 -5.94 24.11
N HIS A 280 -9.10 -6.41 24.42
CA HIS A 280 -7.97 -6.47 23.50
C HIS A 280 -8.28 -7.03 22.09
N PRO A 281 -9.05 -8.14 21.93
CA PRO A 281 -9.40 -8.66 20.61
C PRO A 281 -10.27 -7.74 19.75
N GLN A 282 -10.96 -6.76 20.36
CA GLN A 282 -11.80 -5.78 19.68
C GLN A 282 -11.05 -4.49 19.32
N LEU A 283 -9.83 -4.31 19.82
CA LEU A 283 -9.01 -3.15 19.49
C LEU A 283 -8.64 -3.14 18.00
N PRO A 284 -8.40 -1.95 17.40
CA PRO A 284 -8.06 -1.83 15.99
C PRO A 284 -6.85 -2.70 15.59
N LYS A 285 -7.11 -3.73 14.79
CA LYS A 285 -6.09 -4.74 14.39
C LYS A 285 -4.91 -4.14 13.63
N GLN A 286 -5.13 -3.02 12.93
CA GLN A 286 -4.07 -2.29 12.22
C GLN A 286 -2.97 -1.75 13.13
N LEU A 287 -3.22 -1.60 14.44
CA LEU A 287 -2.20 -1.23 15.41
C LEU A 287 -1.28 -2.39 15.80
N ARG A 288 -1.71 -3.64 15.55
CA ARG A 288 -0.95 -4.87 15.80
C ARG A 288 -0.47 -5.01 17.24
N LEU A 289 -1.32 -4.58 18.18
CA LEU A 289 -1.00 -4.58 19.61
C LEU A 289 -1.07 -6.00 20.15
N GLU A 290 0.00 -6.45 20.84
CA GLU A 290 -0.11 -7.49 21.87
C GLU A 290 -0.80 -6.95 23.15
N VAL A 291 -1.30 -7.85 24.00
CA VAL A 291 -1.94 -7.46 25.28
C VAL A 291 -1.03 -6.60 26.17
N ALA A 292 0.28 -6.83 26.12
CA ALA A 292 1.28 -6.04 26.83
C ALA A 292 1.28 -4.57 26.41
N HIS A 293 1.06 -4.29 25.12
CA HIS A 293 0.92 -2.91 24.62
C HIS A 293 -0.37 -2.28 25.12
N ALA A 294 -1.49 -3.01 25.10
CA ALA A 294 -2.77 -2.49 25.59
C ALA A 294 -2.69 -2.09 27.07
N TRP A 295 -2.07 -2.92 27.91
CA TRP A 295 -1.76 -2.56 29.31
C TRP A 295 -0.84 -1.34 29.41
N GLY A 296 0.19 -1.28 28.57
CA GLY A 296 1.09 -0.13 28.51
C GLY A 296 0.40 1.18 28.10
N LEU A 297 -0.60 1.13 27.22
CA LEU A 297 -1.40 2.29 26.85
C LEU A 297 -2.19 2.83 28.04
N VAL A 298 -2.67 1.97 28.94
CA VAL A 298 -3.28 2.43 30.20
C VAL A 298 -2.25 3.14 31.09
N HIS A 299 -1.04 2.61 31.20
CA HIS A 299 0.04 3.32 31.91
C HIS A 299 0.36 4.68 31.27
N ARG A 300 0.32 4.77 29.93
CA ARG A 300 0.46 6.05 29.22
C ARG A 300 -0.70 7.02 29.51
N LEU A 301 -1.93 6.55 29.69
CA LEU A 301 -3.04 7.42 30.13
C LEU A 301 -2.75 8.03 31.51
N VAL A 302 -2.18 7.24 32.43
CA VAL A 302 -1.78 7.71 33.76
C VAL A 302 -0.63 8.71 33.67
N ASP A 303 0.39 8.39 32.87
CA ASP A 303 1.57 9.25 32.69
C ASP A 303 1.22 10.58 32.00
N ASN A 304 0.25 10.54 31.08
CA ASN A 304 -0.34 11.71 30.43
C ASN A 304 -1.40 12.43 31.28
N ARG A 305 -1.54 12.08 32.57
CA ARG A 305 -2.45 12.74 33.53
C ARG A 305 -3.94 12.65 33.17
N LYS A 306 -4.33 11.63 32.40
CA LYS A 306 -5.72 11.34 32.02
C LYS A 306 -6.39 10.32 32.95
N ALA A 307 -5.60 9.54 33.68
CA ALA A 307 -6.05 8.47 34.57
C ALA A 307 -5.18 8.38 35.83
N GLY A 308 -5.58 7.53 36.78
CA GLY A 308 -4.79 7.27 37.98
C GLY A 308 -5.19 6.05 38.79
N TRP A 309 -4.30 5.64 39.70
CA TRP A 309 -4.44 4.40 40.48
C TRP A 309 -4.96 4.61 41.91
N VAL A 310 -5.01 5.86 42.38
CA VAL A 310 -5.47 6.23 43.73
C VAL A 310 -6.53 7.33 43.65
N LYS A 311 -7.38 7.45 44.68
CA LYS A 311 -8.49 8.42 44.71
C LYS A 311 -8.04 9.86 44.46
N HIS A 312 -6.90 10.23 45.04
CA HIS A 312 -6.30 11.56 44.98
C HIS A 312 -5.25 11.69 43.86
N TRP A 313 -5.34 10.87 42.80
CA TRP A 313 -4.33 10.82 41.74
C TRP A 313 -4.05 12.17 41.08
N ARG A 314 -5.04 13.06 40.99
CA ARG A 314 -4.86 14.42 40.44
C ARG A 314 -3.87 15.24 41.26
N THR A 315 -3.88 15.07 42.59
CA THR A 315 -2.90 15.70 43.50
C THR A 315 -1.50 15.11 43.30
N VAL A 316 -1.41 13.78 43.15
CA VAL A 316 -0.13 13.11 42.85
C VAL A 316 0.44 13.60 41.52
N ALA A 317 -0.40 13.70 40.49
CA ALA A 317 -0.02 14.20 39.16
C ALA A 317 0.41 15.68 39.17
N ALA A 318 -0.25 16.52 39.96
CA ALA A 318 0.11 17.93 40.10
C ALA A 318 1.48 18.12 40.76
N THR A 319 1.73 17.43 41.87
CA THR A 319 3.00 17.50 42.61
C THR A 319 4.17 16.85 41.88
N HIS A 320 3.91 15.92 40.95
CA HIS A 320 4.94 15.31 40.10
C HIS A 320 5.59 16.30 39.13
N ARG A 321 4.85 17.30 38.65
CA ARG A 321 5.34 18.35 37.74
C ARG A 321 6.43 19.23 38.38
N GLU A 322 6.42 19.38 39.70
CA GLU A 322 7.38 20.21 40.43
C GLU A 322 8.74 19.52 40.63
N THR A 323 8.81 18.20 40.42
CA THR A 323 10.01 17.38 40.68
C THR A 323 10.72 16.93 39.40
N ASP A 324 10.20 17.25 38.22
CA ASP A 324 10.74 16.81 36.92
C ASP A 324 11.65 17.90 36.29
N PRO A 325 12.99 17.73 36.28
CA PRO A 325 13.93 18.74 35.80
C PRO A 325 13.87 18.97 34.28
N HIS A 326 13.08 18.21 33.52
CA HIS A 326 12.93 18.36 32.06
C HIS A 326 11.65 19.08 31.62
N SER A 327 10.81 19.53 32.56
CA SER A 327 9.54 20.21 32.28
C SER A 327 9.63 21.75 32.12
N GLN A 328 10.83 22.34 32.17
CA GLN A 328 11.06 23.78 31.99
C GLN A 328 11.63 24.11 30.59
N GLN A 329 10.87 23.88 29.53
CA GLN A 329 11.06 24.59 28.27
C GLN A 329 9.71 25.18 27.83
N PRO A 330 9.63 26.49 27.56
CA PRO A 330 8.40 27.10 27.08
C PRO A 330 8.08 26.60 25.65
N PRO A 331 6.81 26.66 25.23
CA PRO A 331 6.43 26.28 23.87
C PRO A 331 7.19 27.14 22.86
N HIS A 332 7.80 26.50 21.87
CA HIS A 332 8.37 27.19 20.70
C HIS A 332 7.21 27.90 19.99
N GLU A 333 7.19 29.23 20.02
CA GLU A 333 6.28 30.01 19.17
C GLU A 333 6.58 29.70 17.69
N PRO A 334 5.55 29.48 16.86
CA PRO A 334 5.75 29.35 15.43
C PRO A 334 6.27 30.68 14.86
N PRO A 335 7.15 30.65 13.85
CA PRO A 335 7.65 31.87 13.24
C PRO A 335 6.47 32.61 12.59
N THR A 336 6.27 33.87 12.99
CA THR A 336 5.39 34.80 12.31
C THR A 336 6.00 35.15 10.97
N ASP A 337 5.31 34.80 9.88
CA ASP A 337 5.56 35.32 8.54
C ASP A 337 5.27 36.82 8.53
N ASP A 338 6.26 37.64 8.87
CA ASP A 338 6.28 39.08 8.64
C ASP A 338 7.74 39.56 8.59
N GLU A 339 8.44 39.27 7.50
CA GLU A 339 9.51 40.14 7.02
C GLU A 339 9.41 40.27 5.49
N GLU A 340 8.62 41.26 5.05
CA GLU A 340 8.79 41.89 3.75
C GLU A 340 10.23 42.39 3.62
N SER A 341 11.03 41.75 2.76
CA SER A 341 12.36 42.23 2.39
C SER A 341 12.23 43.20 1.20
N PRO A 342 12.64 44.47 1.32
CA PRO A 342 12.53 45.45 0.24
C PRO A 342 13.67 45.26 -0.78
N TRP A 343 13.32 44.77 -1.97
CA TRP A 343 14.18 44.82 -3.15
C TRP A 343 14.43 46.28 -3.55
N THR A 344 15.68 46.72 -3.49
CA THR A 344 16.13 47.99 -4.11
C THR A 344 16.91 47.66 -5.39
N PRO A 345 16.54 48.22 -6.56
CA PRO A 345 17.31 48.07 -7.78
C PRO A 345 18.38 49.16 -7.85
N THR A 346 19.65 48.76 -7.78
CA THR A 346 20.79 49.66 -8.08
C THR A 346 20.88 49.89 -9.58
N ALA A 347 20.70 51.14 -9.99
CA ALA A 347 21.13 51.65 -11.29
C ALA A 347 22.61 52.05 -11.23
N ARG A 348 23.42 51.50 -12.14
CA ARG A 348 24.47 52.21 -12.89
C ARG A 348 25.07 51.32 -13.97
#